data_AF-A0A4R6MP98-F1
#
_entry.id   AF-A0A4R6MP98-F1
#
_cell.length_a   1.000
_cell.length_b   1.000
_cell.length_c   1.000
_cell.angle_alpha   90.00
_cell.angle_beta   90.00
_cell.angle_gamma   90.00
#
_symmetry.space_group_name_H-M   'P 1'
#
loop_
_entity.id
_entity.type
_entity.pdbx_description
1 polymer ?
#
loop_
_entity_poly.entity_id
_entity_poly.type
_entity_poly.pdbx_seq_one_letter_code
_entity_poly.pdbx_strand_id
1 'polypeptide(L)'
;MIDLKTASLKITVLTFSMVSVMACKKIFLKPQPVVQENVAVFDWFNYQGKEDAYVAISKSEEEYLNPILAGFYPDPTICSADGKFYLVNSSFCYFPSLPIFESTDLVNWKQIGNIINRREQADFGNSRLSGGMYAPTIRYNKGIFYVICTNVSGVGNFVVTAKNPAGPWSNPIKLPEVNGIDPDIFFDEDGKVYMTHNGPPPNNISLHDGHRAIYMLEYDLEKQKIITEPKLVINGGTDMAKKPVWIEGPHVFKKDGFYYMICAQGGTGFNHSEVVFRSKNVYGPYESYASNPILTQSHLDPNRKNLVSTTGHADFVELPNGDWWAVFLGCRPYEGDLYNTGRETFMMPVEWKNGWPEIKGGNEPLPMKNKRPNLPLSKEKIEPNNGNFTWQDNFDSKELGLKWNFIRTPSEKWYELTNGKLVIKPRKESIHTETNFSFIGRRQQHLKFEASVKLEFNPKDNLTVAGLTAFQNEKHYFLVGKRLNTANKLEVFVEKTAGKINNGKPEIIAKKELLDTDKVLFVKIEGNRKLYSFYFKTKEKEKWNLLIKDVDGSILSTKEAGGFVGTYLAMYASNEHF
;
A
#
# COMPACT_ATOMS: atom_id res chain seq x y z
N MET A 1 -55.05 -67.35 63.75
CA MET A 1 -56.50 -67.09 63.86
C MET A 1 -56.76 -65.75 63.16
N ILE A 2 -57.64 -65.77 62.14
CA ILE A 2 -58.20 -64.64 61.34
C ILE A 2 -57.17 -63.98 60.38
N ASP A 3 -57.25 -63.90 59.03
CA ASP A 3 -58.16 -64.23 57.90
C ASP A 3 -58.56 -62.97 57.08
N LEU A 4 -58.34 -63.04 55.73
CA LEU A 4 -58.88 -62.26 54.58
C LEU A 4 -58.63 -60.72 54.51
N LYS A 5 -58.44 -60.02 53.36
CA LYS A 5 -58.80 -60.24 51.93
C LYS A 5 -58.01 -59.25 51.01
N THR A 6 -57.52 -59.76 49.87
CA THR A 6 -57.39 -59.16 48.50
C THR A 6 -57.24 -57.65 48.22
N ALA A 7 -56.20 -57.28 47.44
CA ALA A 7 -56.30 -56.37 46.28
C ALA A 7 -55.07 -56.56 45.34
N SER A 8 -55.29 -56.86 44.06
CA SER A 8 -54.24 -56.92 43.02
C SER A 8 -54.42 -55.79 42.02
N LEU A 9 -53.33 -55.04 41.78
CA LEU A 9 -53.25 -53.92 40.87
C LEU A 9 -52.58 -54.39 39.56
N LYS A 10 -53.23 -54.15 38.41
CA LYS A 10 -52.63 -54.34 37.08
C LYS A 10 -51.93 -53.06 36.63
N ILE A 11 -50.67 -53.15 36.22
CA ILE A 11 -49.96 -52.12 35.43
C ILE A 11 -49.33 -52.82 34.22
N THR A 12 -49.61 -52.29 33.03
CA THR A 12 -49.15 -52.75 31.72
C THR A 12 -47.68 -52.39 31.50
N VAL A 13 -46.84 -53.35 31.11
CA VAL A 13 -45.41 -53.15 30.79
C VAL A 13 -45.21 -53.22 29.27
N LEU A 14 -44.64 -52.15 28.69
CA LEU A 14 -44.15 -52.10 27.32
C LEU A 14 -42.77 -52.77 27.23
N THR A 15 -42.61 -53.73 26.31
CA THR A 15 -41.36 -54.43 26.01
C THR A 15 -40.47 -53.62 25.06
N PHE A 16 -39.23 -53.35 25.45
CA PHE A 16 -38.16 -52.80 24.61
C PHE A 16 -37.27 -53.92 24.08
N SER A 17 -37.12 -54.00 22.76
CA SER A 17 -36.19 -54.91 22.07
C SER A 17 -34.81 -54.27 21.94
N MET A 18 -33.78 -54.89 22.51
CA MET A 18 -32.36 -54.53 22.34
C MET A 18 -31.85 -54.97 20.96
N VAL A 19 -31.34 -54.02 20.17
CA VAL A 19 -30.53 -54.30 18.97
C VAL A 19 -29.05 -54.07 19.33
N SER A 20 -28.24 -55.12 19.18
CA SER A 20 -26.79 -55.08 19.32
C SER A 20 -26.17 -54.37 18.12
N VAL A 21 -25.53 -53.21 18.34
CA VAL A 21 -24.73 -52.51 17.33
C VAL A 21 -23.24 -52.74 17.63
N MET A 22 -22.54 -53.44 16.73
CA MET A 22 -21.08 -53.53 16.72
C MET A 22 -20.48 -52.13 16.57
N ALA A 23 -19.75 -51.67 17.58
CA ALA A 23 -18.98 -50.43 17.52
C ALA A 23 -17.72 -50.65 16.66
N CYS A 24 -17.82 -50.34 15.37
CA CYS A 24 -16.66 -50.21 14.50
C CYS A 24 -15.94 -48.89 14.85
N LYS A 25 -14.80 -48.98 15.56
CA LYS A 25 -13.93 -47.82 15.83
C LYS A 25 -13.43 -47.26 14.49
N LYS A 26 -14.06 -46.20 14.00
CA LYS A 26 -13.48 -45.35 12.95
C LYS A 26 -12.24 -44.68 13.54
N ILE A 27 -11.07 -45.20 13.18
CA ILE A 27 -9.81 -44.49 13.31
C ILE A 27 -9.94 -43.27 12.40
N PHE A 28 -10.10 -42.08 12.99
CA PHE A 28 -9.93 -40.83 12.26
C PHE A 28 -8.45 -40.70 11.91
N LEU A 29 -8.08 -41.23 10.74
CA LEU A 29 -6.87 -40.81 10.06
C LEU A 29 -6.99 -39.30 9.86
N LYS A 30 -6.07 -38.52 10.46
CA LYS A 30 -5.85 -37.15 10.01
C LYS A 30 -5.67 -37.21 8.49
N PRO A 31 -6.38 -36.40 7.68
CA PRO A 31 -6.09 -36.35 6.26
C PRO A 31 -4.60 -36.06 6.10
N GLN A 32 -3.87 -36.98 5.48
CA GLN A 32 -2.50 -36.68 5.06
C GLN A 32 -2.60 -35.48 4.12
N PRO A 33 -1.69 -34.49 4.23
CA PRO A 33 -1.63 -33.42 3.26
C PRO A 33 -1.38 -34.09 1.90
N VAL A 34 -2.37 -34.02 1.02
CA VAL A 34 -2.17 -34.33 -0.39
C VAL A 34 -1.22 -33.26 -0.88
N VAL A 35 0.06 -33.61 -0.99
CA VAL A 35 1.01 -32.84 -1.80
C VAL A 35 0.45 -32.92 -3.21
N GLN A 36 -0.35 -31.93 -3.60
CA GLN A 36 -0.77 -31.79 -4.98
C GLN A 36 0.51 -31.52 -5.78
N GLU A 37 0.84 -32.40 -6.72
CA GLU A 37 1.95 -32.12 -7.60
C GLU A 37 1.73 -30.77 -8.31
N ASN A 38 2.82 -30.02 -8.53
CA ASN A 38 2.80 -28.74 -9.23
C ASN A 38 2.19 -27.54 -8.47
N VAL A 39 2.24 -27.52 -7.13
CA VAL A 39 1.96 -26.32 -6.34
C VAL A 39 3.21 -25.85 -5.59
N ALA A 40 3.32 -24.54 -5.37
CA ALA A 40 4.35 -23.94 -4.54
C ALA A 40 3.80 -23.75 -3.12
N VAL A 41 4.44 -24.37 -2.13
CA VAL A 41 4.00 -24.31 -0.74
C VAL A 41 4.99 -23.47 0.06
N PHE A 42 4.50 -22.40 0.68
CA PHE A 42 5.27 -21.51 1.54
C PHE A 42 4.85 -21.73 2.98
N ASP A 43 5.78 -22.20 3.81
CA ASP A 43 5.51 -22.46 5.24
C ASP A 43 5.48 -21.15 6.04
N TRP A 44 6.33 -20.20 5.68
CA TRP A 44 6.41 -18.90 6.33
C TRP A 44 7.08 -17.87 5.42
N PHE A 45 6.81 -16.60 5.71
CA PHE A 45 7.55 -15.45 5.20
C PHE A 45 8.11 -14.65 6.37
N ASN A 46 9.38 -14.26 6.29
CA ASN A 46 10.04 -13.42 7.28
C ASN A 46 10.59 -12.15 6.64
N TYR A 47 10.44 -11.02 7.34
CA TYR A 47 11.02 -9.74 7.00
C TYR A 47 11.71 -9.11 8.20
N GLN A 48 12.85 -8.48 7.97
CA GLN A 48 13.54 -7.72 8.99
C GLN A 48 14.10 -6.41 8.41
N GLY A 49 13.74 -5.29 9.03
CA GLY A 49 14.38 -3.99 8.82
C GLY A 49 15.66 -3.85 9.64
N LYS A 50 16.72 -3.32 9.03
CA LYS A 50 18.05 -3.18 9.64
C LYS A 50 18.73 -1.86 9.28
N GLU A 51 17.97 -0.78 9.13
CA GLU A 51 18.56 0.51 8.79
C GLU A 51 19.37 1.08 9.94
N ASP A 52 20.60 1.48 9.61
CA ASP A 52 21.54 2.08 10.55
C ASP A 52 20.99 3.38 11.14
N ALA A 53 20.17 4.12 10.38
CA ALA A 53 19.50 5.33 10.82
C ALA A 53 18.58 5.09 12.02
N TYR A 54 17.94 3.91 12.15
CA TYR A 54 17.08 3.59 13.28
C TYR A 54 17.83 2.91 14.43
N VAL A 55 18.98 2.27 14.20
CA VAL A 55 19.78 1.65 15.27
C VAL A 55 20.24 2.70 16.29
N ALA A 56 20.62 3.88 15.82
CA ALA A 56 21.10 4.97 16.66
C ALA A 56 19.98 5.79 17.33
N ILE A 57 18.70 5.53 16.99
CA ILE A 57 17.58 6.35 17.46
C ILE A 57 16.81 5.60 18.55
N SER A 58 16.94 6.08 19.79
CA SER A 58 15.93 5.84 20.82
C SER A 58 14.93 6.99 20.83
N LYS A 59 13.65 6.64 20.93
CA LYS A 59 12.56 7.59 21.14
C LYS A 59 11.91 7.33 22.48
N SER A 60 11.60 8.40 23.19
CA SER A 60 10.78 8.34 24.39
C SER A 60 9.31 8.10 24.05
N GLU A 61 8.53 7.85 25.09
CA GLU A 61 7.09 8.09 25.02
C GLU A 61 6.77 9.59 25.01
N GLU A 62 7.55 10.51 24.43
CA GLU A 62 7.07 11.85 24.01
C GLU A 62 7.35 12.13 22.52
N GLU A 63 7.84 11.11 21.82
CA GLU A 63 8.39 11.23 20.49
C GLU A 63 7.82 10.16 19.53
N TYR A 64 7.80 10.51 18.24
CA TYR A 64 7.50 9.61 17.13
C TYR A 64 8.59 9.64 16.07
N LEU A 65 8.55 8.68 15.16
CA LEU A 65 9.46 8.60 14.02
C LEU A 65 8.73 8.91 12.72
N ASN A 66 9.41 9.67 11.86
CA ASN A 66 9.07 9.77 10.46
C ASN A 66 9.94 8.81 9.62
N PRO A 67 9.42 8.29 8.49
CA PRO A 67 8.02 8.35 8.04
C PRO A 67 7.07 7.62 9.03
N ILE A 68 5.82 8.07 9.15
CA ILE A 68 4.81 7.39 9.98
C ILE A 68 4.31 6.09 9.34
N LEU A 69 4.36 5.99 8.00
CA LEU A 69 4.18 4.74 7.25
C LEU A 69 5.34 4.58 6.26
N ALA A 70 6.28 3.67 6.58
CA ALA A 70 7.45 3.42 5.76
C ALA A 70 7.14 2.48 4.57
N GLY A 71 7.83 2.69 3.45
CA GLY A 71 7.57 2.01 2.17
C GLY A 71 6.46 2.69 1.35
N PHE A 72 6.02 2.01 0.31
CA PHE A 72 5.05 2.52 -0.69
C PHE A 72 3.67 2.84 -0.10
N TYR A 73 3.56 4.02 0.51
CA TYR A 73 2.35 4.66 1.02
C TYR A 73 2.32 6.13 0.55
N PRO A 74 2.09 6.36 -0.75
CA PRO A 74 2.02 7.70 -1.33
C PRO A 74 0.70 8.40 -1.06
N ASP A 75 0.66 9.68 -1.43
CA ASP A 75 -0.55 10.49 -1.56
C ASP A 75 -1.49 10.35 -0.33
N PRO A 76 -0.98 10.62 0.90
CA PRO A 76 -1.75 10.42 2.13
C PRO A 76 -2.85 11.47 2.26
N THR A 77 -4.07 11.02 2.49
CA THR A 77 -5.20 11.85 2.91
C THR A 77 -5.63 11.46 4.31
N ILE A 78 -6.14 12.43 5.08
CA ILE A 78 -6.52 12.23 6.48
C ILE A 78 -7.88 12.86 6.79
N CYS A 79 -8.65 12.21 7.67
CA CYS A 79 -9.79 12.86 8.31
C CYS A 79 -9.89 12.44 9.78
N SER A 80 -10.60 13.23 10.57
CA SER A 80 -11.03 12.87 11.92
C SER A 80 -12.51 12.48 11.93
N ALA A 81 -12.85 11.45 12.69
CA ALA A 81 -14.23 11.05 12.93
C ALA A 81 -14.33 10.30 14.26
N ASP A 82 -15.36 10.64 15.05
CA ASP A 82 -15.72 9.95 16.30
C ASP A 82 -14.52 9.78 17.27
N GLY A 83 -13.69 10.80 17.40
CA GLY A 83 -12.53 10.82 18.30
C GLY A 83 -11.31 10.05 17.82
N LYS A 84 -11.30 9.61 16.55
CA LYS A 84 -10.17 8.93 15.91
C LYS A 84 -9.78 9.62 14.61
N PHE A 85 -8.67 9.17 14.04
CA PHE A 85 -8.10 9.64 12.79
C PHE A 85 -8.00 8.48 11.81
N TYR A 86 -8.27 8.77 10.53
CA TYR A 86 -8.24 7.79 9.45
C TYR A 86 -7.38 8.30 8.32
N LEU A 87 -6.50 7.43 7.80
CA LEU A 87 -5.55 7.77 6.75
C LEU A 87 -5.67 6.78 5.60
N VAL A 88 -5.69 7.30 4.37
CA VAL A 88 -5.74 6.49 3.15
C VAL A 88 -4.58 6.86 2.23
N ASN A 89 -4.03 5.89 1.52
CA ASN A 89 -2.98 6.09 0.52
C ASN A 89 -3.42 5.59 -0.86
N SER A 90 -2.82 6.14 -1.91
CA SER A 90 -2.91 5.57 -3.25
C SER A 90 -2.25 4.18 -3.31
N SER A 91 -2.68 3.35 -4.25
CA SER A 91 -2.22 1.95 -4.36
C SER A 91 -1.99 1.47 -5.78
N PHE A 92 -2.34 2.28 -6.77
CA PHE A 92 -2.19 1.98 -8.18
C PHE A 92 -2.90 0.67 -8.55
N CYS A 93 -2.29 -0.20 -9.35
CA CYS A 93 -2.86 -1.49 -9.71
C CYS A 93 -2.56 -2.61 -8.69
N TYR A 94 -2.16 -2.32 -7.45
CA TYR A 94 -2.10 -3.35 -6.40
C TYR A 94 -3.49 -3.61 -5.81
N PHE A 95 -3.83 -4.87 -5.55
CA PHE A 95 -5.14 -5.29 -5.04
C PHE A 95 -5.00 -6.21 -3.80
N PRO A 96 -5.83 -6.08 -2.75
CA PRO A 96 -6.79 -5.00 -2.50
C PRO A 96 -6.14 -3.60 -2.52
N SER A 97 -6.92 -2.58 -2.86
CA SER A 97 -6.47 -1.22 -3.17
C SER A 97 -6.97 -0.20 -2.15
N LEU A 98 -6.28 0.94 -2.07
CA LEU A 98 -6.55 2.03 -1.13
C LEU A 98 -6.55 1.54 0.33
N PRO A 99 -5.36 1.22 0.90
CA PRO A 99 -5.27 0.80 2.30
C PRO A 99 -5.75 1.92 3.21
N ILE A 100 -6.55 1.58 4.21
CA ILE A 100 -7.06 2.51 5.21
C ILE A 100 -6.51 2.16 6.60
N PHE A 101 -6.02 3.18 7.28
CA PHE A 101 -5.44 3.11 8.62
C PHE A 101 -6.29 3.88 9.63
N GLU A 102 -6.30 3.42 10.87
CA GLU A 102 -6.92 4.09 12.02
C GLU A 102 -5.84 4.43 13.05
N SER A 103 -5.97 5.60 13.69
CA SER A 103 -5.15 6.01 14.84
C SER A 103 -5.96 6.82 15.85
N THR A 104 -5.57 6.76 17.12
CA THR A 104 -6.10 7.64 18.18
C THR A 104 -5.11 8.74 18.57
N ASP A 105 -3.85 8.64 18.16
CA ASP A 105 -2.77 9.54 18.59
C ASP A 105 -1.90 10.08 17.43
N LEU A 106 -2.30 9.80 16.18
CA LEU A 106 -1.61 10.08 14.91
C LEU A 106 -0.21 9.46 14.77
N VAL A 107 0.24 8.67 15.74
CA VAL A 107 1.56 8.05 15.75
C VAL A 107 1.43 6.56 15.47
N ASN A 108 0.48 5.92 16.14
CA ASN A 108 0.23 4.50 16.04
C ASN A 108 -0.91 4.24 15.04
N TRP A 109 -0.56 3.77 13.85
CA TRP A 109 -1.50 3.52 12.76
C TRP A 109 -1.76 2.03 12.55
N LYS A 110 -3.01 1.59 12.74
CA LYS A 110 -3.43 0.22 12.46
C LYS A 110 -4.11 0.17 11.10
N GLN A 111 -3.64 -0.66 10.18
CA GLN A 111 -4.40 -0.91 8.96
C GLN A 111 -5.68 -1.67 9.34
N ILE A 112 -6.84 -1.10 9.02
CA ILE A 112 -8.15 -1.69 9.34
C ILE A 112 -8.83 -2.32 8.13
N GLY A 113 -8.31 -2.07 6.92
CA GLY A 113 -8.82 -2.66 5.70
C GLY A 113 -8.21 -2.08 4.43
N ASN A 114 -8.92 -2.29 3.33
CA ASN A 114 -8.69 -1.68 2.03
C ASN A 114 -10.07 -1.29 1.47
N ILE A 115 -10.20 -0.07 0.96
CA ILE A 115 -11.51 0.46 0.52
C ILE A 115 -12.03 -0.28 -0.72
N ILE A 116 -11.12 -0.68 -1.60
CA ILE A 116 -11.41 -1.45 -2.82
C ILE A 116 -10.86 -2.85 -2.60
N ASN A 117 -11.76 -3.77 -2.24
CA ASN A 117 -11.41 -5.15 -1.93
C ASN A 117 -12.28 -6.18 -2.66
N ARG A 118 -13.16 -5.72 -3.57
CA ARG A 118 -13.97 -6.58 -4.43
C ARG A 118 -13.82 -6.19 -5.89
N ARG A 119 -13.95 -7.18 -6.77
CA ARG A 119 -13.79 -6.99 -8.23
C ARG A 119 -14.85 -6.05 -8.80
N GLU A 120 -16.06 -6.07 -8.25
CA GLU A 120 -17.15 -5.16 -8.66
C GLU A 120 -16.84 -3.68 -8.36
N GLN A 121 -15.90 -3.40 -7.47
CA GLN A 121 -15.42 -2.04 -7.22
C GLN A 121 -14.32 -1.62 -8.20
N ALA A 122 -13.41 -2.53 -8.56
CA ALA A 122 -12.39 -2.28 -9.56
C ALA A 122 -11.82 -3.57 -10.17
N ASP A 123 -11.73 -3.57 -11.51
CA ASP A 123 -11.00 -4.58 -12.27
C ASP A 123 -9.87 -3.91 -13.06
N PHE A 124 -8.62 -4.22 -12.70
CA PHE A 124 -7.44 -3.65 -13.36
C PHE A 124 -7.01 -4.42 -14.60
N GLY A 125 -7.66 -5.54 -14.96
CA GLY A 125 -7.34 -6.32 -16.16
C GLY A 125 -5.84 -6.54 -16.35
N ASN A 126 -5.31 -5.99 -17.46
CA ASN A 126 -3.89 -6.02 -17.85
C ASN A 126 -3.23 -4.63 -17.81
N SER A 127 -3.74 -3.72 -16.98
CA SER A 127 -3.22 -2.35 -16.92
C SER A 127 -1.80 -2.28 -16.38
N ARG A 128 -1.03 -1.29 -16.81
CA ARG A 128 0.31 -1.01 -16.25
C ARG A 128 0.23 -0.86 -14.73
N LEU A 129 1.25 -1.36 -14.01
CA LEU A 129 1.24 -1.40 -12.55
C LEU A 129 1.09 -0.03 -11.86
N SER A 130 1.66 1.02 -12.45
CA SER A 130 1.50 2.42 -11.99
C SER A 130 0.27 3.13 -12.56
N GLY A 131 -0.70 2.41 -13.12
CA GLY A 131 -2.05 2.91 -13.41
C GLY A 131 -2.97 2.74 -12.19
N GLY A 132 -4.23 2.39 -12.40
CA GLY A 132 -5.16 2.02 -11.33
C GLY A 132 -5.51 3.19 -10.40
N MET A 133 -5.47 2.96 -9.09
CA MET A 133 -5.91 3.93 -8.08
C MET A 133 -4.85 4.98 -7.76
N TYR A 134 -5.08 6.22 -8.20
CA TYR A 134 -4.24 7.40 -7.91
C TYR A 134 -4.59 7.99 -6.53
N ALA A 135 -4.23 9.25 -6.27
CA ALA A 135 -4.47 9.93 -5.01
C ALA A 135 -5.96 9.87 -4.60
N PRO A 136 -6.27 9.31 -3.42
CA PRO A 136 -7.59 9.38 -2.83
C PRO A 136 -7.71 10.59 -1.90
N THR A 137 -8.94 11.00 -1.62
CA THR A 137 -9.28 11.88 -0.50
C THR A 137 -10.31 11.18 0.39
N ILE A 138 -10.05 11.12 1.71
CA ILE A 138 -11.01 10.64 2.71
C ILE A 138 -11.60 11.80 3.50
N ARG A 139 -12.93 11.81 3.65
CA ARG A 139 -13.66 12.79 4.46
C ARG A 139 -14.78 12.12 5.23
N TYR A 140 -15.17 12.71 6.34
CA TYR A 140 -16.28 12.26 7.16
C TYR A 140 -17.32 13.36 7.25
N ASN A 141 -18.59 13.01 7.01
CA ASN A 141 -19.70 13.93 7.16
C ASN A 141 -20.94 13.18 7.65
N LYS A 142 -21.50 13.62 8.79
CA LYS A 142 -22.77 13.15 9.36
C LYS A 142 -22.91 11.61 9.42
N GLY A 143 -21.90 10.91 9.95
CA GLY A 143 -21.94 9.45 10.14
C GLY A 143 -21.55 8.62 8.91
N ILE A 144 -21.07 9.27 7.84
CA ILE A 144 -20.68 8.61 6.60
C ILE A 144 -19.25 9.02 6.23
N PHE A 145 -18.42 8.03 5.94
CA PHE A 145 -17.13 8.21 5.30
C PHE A 145 -17.31 8.26 3.79
N TYR A 146 -16.63 9.20 3.16
CA TYR A 146 -16.55 9.39 1.73
C TYR A 146 -15.10 9.23 1.33
N VAL A 147 -14.86 8.38 0.33
CA VAL A 147 -13.57 8.34 -0.37
C VAL A 147 -13.82 8.69 -1.82
N ILE A 148 -13.17 9.75 -2.27
CA ILE A 148 -13.15 10.16 -3.67
C ILE A 148 -11.75 9.88 -4.23
N CYS A 149 -11.66 9.35 -5.44
CA CYS A 149 -10.40 8.88 -6.03
C CYS A 149 -10.51 8.82 -7.56
N THR A 150 -9.36 8.78 -8.24
CA THR A 150 -9.30 8.46 -9.67
C THR A 150 -8.81 7.03 -9.90
N ASN A 151 -9.58 6.23 -10.64
CA ASN A 151 -9.09 5.00 -11.26
C ASN A 151 -8.69 5.31 -12.72
N VAL A 152 -7.41 5.65 -12.94
CA VAL A 152 -6.90 6.05 -14.27
C VAL A 152 -6.85 4.90 -15.28
N SER A 153 -7.06 3.67 -14.82
CA SER A 153 -7.11 2.47 -15.65
C SER A 153 -8.53 1.89 -15.78
N GLY A 154 -9.53 2.61 -15.28
CA GLY A 154 -10.90 2.14 -15.24
C GLY A 154 -11.91 3.27 -15.34
N VAL A 155 -12.75 3.39 -14.32
CA VAL A 155 -13.96 4.23 -14.35
C VAL A 155 -13.71 5.75 -14.32
N GLY A 156 -12.45 6.20 -14.24
CA GLY A 156 -12.12 7.61 -14.03
C GLY A 156 -12.34 8.02 -12.57
N ASN A 157 -12.83 9.24 -12.35
CA ASN A 157 -13.13 9.76 -11.02
C ASN A 157 -14.40 9.13 -10.44
N PHE A 158 -14.37 8.81 -9.14
CA PHE A 158 -15.49 8.19 -8.46
C PHE A 158 -15.52 8.49 -6.96
N VAL A 159 -16.70 8.29 -6.35
CA VAL A 159 -16.91 8.28 -4.90
C VAL A 159 -17.33 6.89 -4.44
N VAL A 160 -16.82 6.44 -3.29
CA VAL A 160 -17.36 5.32 -2.52
C VAL A 160 -17.65 5.77 -1.10
N THR A 161 -18.61 5.11 -0.46
CA THR A 161 -19.04 5.48 0.90
C THR A 161 -19.10 4.28 1.83
N ALA A 162 -18.95 4.52 3.12
CA ALA A 162 -19.16 3.53 4.18
C ALA A 162 -19.60 4.21 5.49
N LYS A 163 -20.35 3.48 6.32
CA LYS A 163 -20.64 3.90 7.71
C LYS A 163 -19.55 3.45 8.69
N ASN A 164 -18.91 2.33 8.38
CA ASN A 164 -17.79 1.78 9.12
C ASN A 164 -16.54 1.93 8.25
N PRO A 165 -15.46 2.56 8.73
CA PRO A 165 -14.24 2.77 7.94
C PRO A 165 -13.53 1.45 7.58
N ALA A 166 -13.75 0.37 8.34
CA ALA A 166 -13.29 -0.97 7.98
C ALA A 166 -14.14 -1.65 6.88
N GLY A 167 -15.24 -1.01 6.46
CA GLY A 167 -16.16 -1.49 5.44
C GLY A 167 -17.42 -2.20 5.99
N PRO A 168 -18.27 -2.73 5.09
CA PRO A 168 -18.09 -2.73 3.65
C PRO A 168 -18.27 -1.34 3.02
N TRP A 169 -17.41 -1.03 2.05
CA TRP A 169 -17.52 0.16 1.20
C TRP A 169 -18.45 -0.08 0.01
N SER A 170 -19.16 0.94 -0.43
CA SER A 170 -20.07 0.87 -1.60
C SER A 170 -19.33 0.54 -2.89
N ASN A 171 -20.08 0.24 -3.95
CA ASN A 171 -19.54 0.30 -5.30
C ASN A 171 -19.33 1.76 -5.74
N PRO A 172 -18.43 2.01 -6.73
CA PRO A 172 -18.13 3.37 -7.19
C PRO A 172 -19.34 4.09 -7.80
N ILE A 173 -19.58 5.31 -7.31
CA ILE A 173 -20.43 6.30 -7.95
C ILE A 173 -19.53 7.12 -8.88
N LYS A 174 -19.71 6.98 -10.20
CA LYS A 174 -18.85 7.62 -11.21
C LYS A 174 -19.11 9.11 -11.29
N LEU A 175 -18.06 9.88 -11.56
CA LEU A 175 -18.09 11.33 -11.73
C LEU A 175 -17.56 11.73 -13.13
N PRO A 176 -18.35 11.51 -14.21
CA PRO A 176 -17.89 11.75 -15.58
C PRO A 176 -17.58 13.23 -15.88
N GLU A 177 -18.13 14.17 -15.09
CA GLU A 177 -17.90 15.61 -15.23
C GLU A 177 -16.54 16.06 -14.68
N VAL A 178 -15.88 15.22 -13.86
CA VAL A 178 -14.56 15.51 -13.29
C VAL A 178 -13.48 15.10 -14.28
N ASN A 179 -12.93 16.08 -15.00
CA ASN A 179 -11.89 15.87 -16.02
C ASN A 179 -10.47 16.11 -15.47
N GLY A 180 -9.82 15.03 -15.03
CA GLY A 180 -8.44 15.01 -14.57
C GLY A 180 -8.26 14.07 -13.38
N ILE A 181 -7.38 14.41 -12.43
CA ILE A 181 -7.01 13.54 -11.30
C ILE A 181 -7.09 14.30 -9.96
N ASP A 182 -6.75 13.60 -8.89
CA ASP A 182 -6.64 14.11 -7.52
C ASP A 182 -7.89 14.84 -7.04
N PRO A 183 -9.05 14.17 -7.06
CA PRO A 183 -10.28 14.80 -6.62
C PRO A 183 -10.33 14.92 -5.08
N ASP A 184 -10.89 16.02 -4.58
CA ASP A 184 -11.22 16.26 -3.18
C ASP A 184 -12.72 16.55 -3.05
N ILE A 185 -13.26 16.33 -1.86
CA ILE A 185 -14.65 16.62 -1.51
C ILE A 185 -14.67 17.48 -0.25
N PHE A 186 -15.30 18.63 -0.32
CA PHE A 186 -15.36 19.59 0.78
C PHE A 186 -16.82 19.84 1.18
N PHE A 187 -17.12 19.62 2.46
CA PHE A 187 -18.43 19.87 3.05
C PHE A 187 -18.40 21.22 3.74
N ASP A 188 -19.12 22.20 3.19
CA ASP A 188 -19.15 23.54 3.76
C ASP A 188 -20.26 23.68 4.81
N GLU A 189 -20.07 24.66 5.69
CA GLU A 189 -20.99 25.01 6.77
C GLU A 189 -22.32 25.57 6.24
N ASP A 190 -22.35 26.05 4.99
CA ASP A 190 -23.57 26.51 4.32
C ASP A 190 -24.47 25.36 3.85
N GLY A 191 -24.02 24.11 4.02
CA GLY A 191 -24.74 22.90 3.64
C GLY A 191 -24.48 22.43 2.21
N LYS A 192 -23.69 23.17 1.42
CA LYS A 192 -23.26 22.74 0.09
C LYS A 192 -22.04 21.82 0.17
N VAL A 193 -21.86 21.07 -0.91
CA VAL A 193 -20.68 20.23 -1.10
C VAL A 193 -19.99 20.64 -2.38
N TYR A 194 -18.70 20.87 -2.26
CA TYR A 194 -17.81 21.25 -3.35
C TYR A 194 -16.86 20.10 -3.66
N MET A 195 -16.50 19.95 -4.92
CA MET A 195 -15.45 19.04 -5.35
C MET A 195 -14.39 19.81 -6.12
N THR A 196 -13.12 19.60 -5.77
CA THR A 196 -11.97 20.13 -6.49
C THR A 196 -11.20 19.03 -7.17
N HIS A 197 -10.53 19.35 -8.28
CA HIS A 197 -9.65 18.40 -8.96
C HIS A 197 -8.60 19.13 -9.81
N ASN A 198 -7.48 18.45 -10.07
CA ASN A 198 -6.57 18.83 -11.14
C ASN A 198 -7.24 18.60 -12.51
N GLY A 199 -7.00 19.48 -13.47
CA GLY A 199 -7.49 19.33 -14.84
C GLY A 199 -6.55 19.94 -15.91
N PRO A 200 -6.94 19.83 -17.19
CA PRO A 200 -6.20 20.47 -18.28
C PRO A 200 -6.21 22.00 -18.15
N PRO A 201 -5.26 22.70 -18.80
CA PRO A 201 -5.26 24.15 -18.79
C PRO A 201 -6.53 24.71 -19.48
N PRO A 202 -6.92 25.96 -19.18
CA PRO A 202 -8.13 26.55 -19.73
C PRO A 202 -8.18 26.48 -21.26
N ASN A 203 -9.33 26.12 -21.82
CA ASN A 203 -9.54 25.91 -23.26
C ASN A 203 -8.62 24.85 -23.89
N ASN A 204 -7.99 23.99 -23.09
CA ASN A 204 -6.92 23.07 -23.52
C ASN A 204 -5.71 23.78 -24.17
N ILE A 205 -5.48 25.06 -23.84
CA ILE A 205 -4.36 25.84 -24.35
C ILE A 205 -3.26 25.88 -23.30
N SER A 206 -2.18 25.13 -23.55
CA SER A 206 -1.01 25.13 -22.70
C SER A 206 -0.14 26.38 -22.94
N LEU A 207 0.32 27.05 -21.87
CA LEU A 207 1.20 28.22 -21.96
C LEU A 207 2.68 27.86 -21.70
N HIS A 208 2.93 26.67 -21.13
CA HIS A 208 4.24 26.10 -20.86
C HIS A 208 4.11 24.59 -20.62
N ASP A 209 5.20 23.83 -20.75
CA ASP A 209 5.16 22.39 -20.46
C ASP A 209 4.76 22.13 -18.99
N GLY A 210 3.88 21.16 -18.77
CA GLY A 210 3.30 20.90 -17.45
C GLY A 210 2.23 21.88 -16.96
N HIS A 211 1.75 22.81 -17.79
CA HIS A 211 0.63 23.70 -17.44
C HIS A 211 -0.65 22.91 -17.11
N ARG A 212 -1.09 23.01 -15.86
CA ARG A 212 -2.33 22.40 -15.33
C ARG A 212 -3.16 23.44 -14.59
N ALA A 213 -4.40 23.10 -14.25
CA ALA A 213 -5.29 23.99 -13.53
C ALA A 213 -6.10 23.24 -12.49
N ILE A 214 -6.63 23.97 -11.50
CA ILE A 214 -7.58 23.44 -10.52
C ILE A 214 -8.97 23.97 -10.85
N TYR A 215 -9.94 23.06 -10.84
CA TYR A 215 -11.35 23.35 -11.06
C TYR A 215 -12.17 23.00 -9.83
N MET A 216 -13.32 23.65 -9.68
CA MET A 216 -14.29 23.41 -8.62
C MET A 216 -15.69 23.19 -9.19
N LEU A 217 -16.42 22.27 -8.59
CA LEU A 217 -17.78 21.84 -8.94
C LEU A 217 -18.67 21.79 -7.69
N GLU A 218 -20.00 21.92 -7.82
CA GLU A 218 -20.93 21.56 -6.75
C GLU A 218 -21.42 20.10 -6.93
N TYR A 219 -21.44 19.36 -5.83
CA TYR A 219 -21.93 17.99 -5.75
C TYR A 219 -23.22 17.94 -4.93
N ASP A 220 -24.26 17.32 -5.49
CA ASP A 220 -25.52 17.06 -4.80
C ASP A 220 -25.42 15.71 -4.08
N LEU A 221 -25.34 15.74 -2.74
CA LEU A 221 -25.21 14.53 -1.92
C LEU A 221 -26.41 13.58 -2.05
N GLU A 222 -27.62 14.11 -2.19
CA GLU A 222 -28.85 13.30 -2.26
C GLU A 222 -28.97 12.62 -3.62
N LYS A 223 -28.70 13.37 -4.69
CA LYS A 223 -28.72 12.85 -6.07
C LYS A 223 -27.45 12.10 -6.46
N GLN A 224 -26.41 12.19 -5.62
CA GLN A 224 -25.09 11.58 -5.81
C GLN A 224 -24.44 11.93 -7.15
N LYS A 225 -24.51 13.21 -7.56
CA LYS A 225 -23.97 13.66 -8.85
C LYS A 225 -23.50 15.12 -8.82
N ILE A 226 -22.66 15.47 -9.80
CA ILE A 226 -22.28 16.85 -10.10
C ILE A 226 -23.50 17.61 -10.65
N ILE A 227 -23.66 18.87 -10.24
CA ILE A 227 -24.82 19.71 -10.64
C ILE A 227 -24.45 21.05 -11.27
N THR A 228 -23.15 21.32 -11.46
CA THR A 228 -22.65 22.55 -12.10
C THR A 228 -21.59 22.23 -13.13
N GLU A 229 -21.35 23.17 -14.05
CA GLU A 229 -20.16 23.16 -14.89
C GLU A 229 -18.89 23.45 -14.07
N PRO A 230 -17.70 22.95 -14.48
CA PRO A 230 -16.44 23.20 -13.80
C PRO A 230 -16.08 24.69 -13.81
N LYS A 231 -15.78 25.25 -12.64
CA LYS A 231 -15.27 26.61 -12.51
C LYS A 231 -13.77 26.57 -12.27
N LEU A 232 -13.01 27.28 -13.11
CA LEU A 232 -11.58 27.47 -12.92
C LEU A 232 -11.33 28.30 -11.65
N VAL A 233 -10.57 27.75 -10.70
CA VAL A 233 -10.23 28.43 -9.44
C VAL A 233 -8.75 28.76 -9.31
N ILE A 234 -7.86 27.94 -9.90
CA ILE A 234 -6.42 28.20 -10.00
C ILE A 234 -5.96 27.87 -11.41
N ASN A 235 -5.26 28.79 -12.06
CA ASN A 235 -4.66 28.59 -13.38
C ASN A 235 -3.13 28.47 -13.25
N GLY A 236 -2.59 27.27 -13.50
CA GLY A 236 -1.16 26.97 -13.47
C GLY A 236 -0.57 26.65 -12.11
N GLY A 237 -0.76 27.51 -11.12
CA GLY A 237 -0.20 27.35 -9.77
C GLY A 237 0.06 28.69 -9.09
N THR A 238 1.12 28.76 -8.29
CA THR A 238 1.41 29.91 -7.42
C THR A 238 1.68 31.23 -8.12
N ASP A 239 2.40 31.21 -9.25
CA ASP A 239 2.78 32.39 -10.03
C ASP A 239 3.04 32.01 -11.50
N MET A 240 2.14 32.38 -12.39
CA MET A 240 2.24 32.06 -13.82
C MET A 240 3.50 32.62 -14.50
N ALA A 241 4.10 33.70 -14.00
CA ALA A 241 5.35 34.23 -14.55
C ALA A 241 6.52 33.25 -14.33
N LYS A 242 6.46 32.43 -13.29
CA LYS A 242 7.44 31.39 -12.97
C LYS A 242 7.16 30.05 -13.68
N LYS A 243 6.04 29.95 -14.40
CA LYS A 243 5.63 28.75 -15.15
C LYS A 243 5.63 27.47 -14.27
N PRO A 244 4.91 27.45 -13.13
CA PRO A 244 4.83 26.29 -12.27
C PRO A 244 4.23 25.11 -13.03
N VAL A 245 4.72 23.91 -12.75
CA VAL A 245 4.30 22.70 -13.45
C VAL A 245 3.49 21.79 -12.52
N TRP A 246 2.48 21.15 -13.10
CA TRP A 246 1.72 20.08 -12.46
C TRP A 246 1.13 20.45 -11.08
N ILE A 247 0.41 21.58 -10.99
CA ILE A 247 -0.42 21.89 -9.82
C ILE A 247 -1.48 20.80 -9.65
N GLU A 248 -1.49 20.07 -8.54
CA GLU A 248 -2.35 18.89 -8.30
C GLU A 248 -2.67 18.74 -6.80
N GLY A 249 -3.31 17.64 -6.38
CA GLY A 249 -3.70 17.42 -4.98
C GLY A 249 -4.45 18.57 -4.28
N PRO A 250 -5.51 19.18 -4.87
CA PRO A 250 -6.20 20.31 -4.27
C PRO A 250 -7.09 19.90 -3.09
N HIS A 251 -6.76 20.30 -1.86
CA HIS A 251 -7.62 20.12 -0.69
C HIS A 251 -8.15 21.45 -0.16
N VAL A 252 -9.47 21.52 0.08
CA VAL A 252 -10.13 22.73 0.59
C VAL A 252 -10.51 22.57 2.07
N PHE A 253 -10.20 23.59 2.86
CA PHE A 253 -10.68 23.72 4.24
C PHE A 253 -10.99 25.17 4.58
N LYS A 254 -11.79 25.39 5.62
CA LYS A 254 -12.25 26.73 6.02
C LYS A 254 -11.76 27.07 7.42
N LYS A 255 -11.22 28.27 7.59
CA LYS A 255 -10.80 28.80 8.90
C LYS A 255 -10.91 30.31 8.94
N ASP A 256 -11.40 30.87 10.04
CA ASP A 256 -11.46 32.31 10.30
C ASP A 256 -12.08 33.14 9.15
N GLY A 257 -13.12 32.60 8.49
CA GLY A 257 -13.82 33.27 7.38
C GLY A 257 -13.10 33.21 6.02
N PHE A 258 -12.04 32.42 5.90
CA PHE A 258 -11.36 32.13 4.64
C PHE A 258 -11.50 30.66 4.25
N TYR A 259 -11.64 30.42 2.96
CA TYR A 259 -11.38 29.13 2.31
C TYR A 259 -9.89 29.08 1.98
N TYR A 260 -9.20 28.08 2.50
CA TYR A 260 -7.84 27.75 2.12
C TYR A 260 -7.87 26.59 1.13
N MET A 261 -6.95 26.64 0.18
CA MET A 261 -6.70 25.55 -0.75
C MET A 261 -5.21 25.23 -0.72
N ILE A 262 -4.86 24.03 -0.28
CA ILE A 262 -3.50 23.50 -0.41
C ILE A 262 -3.43 22.64 -1.66
N CYS A 263 -2.30 22.71 -2.36
CA CYS A 263 -2.03 21.94 -3.56
C CYS A 263 -0.57 21.51 -3.59
N ALA A 264 -0.32 20.36 -4.21
CA ALA A 264 1.01 19.98 -4.67
C ALA A 264 1.39 20.73 -5.96
N GLN A 265 2.66 21.06 -6.16
CA GLN A 265 3.19 21.50 -7.47
C GLN A 265 4.66 21.10 -7.65
N GLY A 266 5.17 21.19 -8.88
CA GLY A 266 6.55 20.82 -9.24
C GLY A 266 6.70 19.36 -9.66
N GLY A 267 5.60 18.59 -9.57
CA GLY A 267 5.53 17.15 -9.81
C GLY A 267 6.12 16.33 -8.67
N THR A 268 5.67 15.08 -8.56
CA THR A 268 6.12 14.12 -7.54
C THR A 268 7.55 13.58 -7.76
N GLY A 269 8.46 14.40 -8.27
CA GLY A 269 9.91 14.14 -8.40
C GLY A 269 10.73 14.96 -7.38
N PHE A 270 11.99 15.26 -7.70
CA PHE A 270 12.87 16.01 -6.80
C PHE A 270 12.34 17.43 -6.46
N ASN A 271 11.66 18.09 -7.41
CA ASN A 271 11.16 19.46 -7.28
C ASN A 271 9.79 19.57 -6.58
N HIS A 272 9.30 18.48 -5.98
CA HIS A 272 7.99 18.46 -5.35
C HIS A 272 7.87 19.51 -4.23
N SER A 273 6.68 20.09 -4.11
CA SER A 273 6.38 21.09 -3.11
C SER A 273 4.89 21.14 -2.79
N GLU A 274 4.56 21.61 -1.59
CA GLU A 274 3.21 21.98 -1.18
C GLU A 274 3.06 23.50 -1.16
N VAL A 275 1.95 24.00 -1.69
CA VAL A 275 1.63 25.43 -1.75
C VAL A 275 0.24 25.69 -1.21
N VAL A 276 0.00 26.90 -0.71
CA VAL A 276 -1.30 27.30 -0.17
C VAL A 276 -1.81 28.59 -0.80
N PHE A 277 -3.12 28.63 -0.98
CA PHE A 277 -3.90 29.76 -1.42
C PHE A 277 -5.04 30.01 -0.44
N ARG A 278 -5.62 31.23 -0.43
CA ARG A 278 -6.87 31.47 0.30
C ARG A 278 -7.80 32.44 -0.42
N SER A 279 -9.09 32.39 -0.10
CA SER A 279 -10.10 33.34 -0.58
C SER A 279 -11.22 33.51 0.44
N LYS A 280 -11.97 34.61 0.35
CA LYS A 280 -13.23 34.79 1.12
C LYS A 280 -14.44 34.15 0.41
N ASN A 281 -14.26 33.70 -0.83
CA ASN A 281 -15.28 33.03 -1.62
C ASN A 281 -14.70 31.69 -2.07
N VAL A 282 -15.45 30.59 -1.90
CA VAL A 282 -15.02 29.24 -2.26
C VAL A 282 -14.59 29.13 -3.73
N TYR A 283 -15.17 29.96 -4.61
CA TYR A 283 -14.83 30.05 -6.04
C TYR A 283 -13.69 31.03 -6.37
N GLY A 284 -13.10 31.66 -5.37
CA GLY A 284 -12.05 32.65 -5.56
C GLY A 284 -12.53 34.09 -5.82
N PRO A 285 -11.64 34.97 -6.30
CA PRO A 285 -10.24 34.67 -6.65
C PRO A 285 -9.43 34.26 -5.42
N TYR A 286 -8.56 33.27 -5.61
CA TYR A 286 -7.63 32.80 -4.59
C TYR A 286 -6.35 33.62 -4.63
N GLU A 287 -5.94 34.17 -3.49
CA GLU A 287 -4.61 34.77 -3.34
C GLU A 287 -3.59 33.68 -3.00
N SER A 288 -2.45 33.69 -3.69
CA SER A 288 -1.32 32.80 -3.43
C SER A 288 -0.54 33.33 -2.22
N TYR A 289 -0.14 32.45 -1.31
CA TYR A 289 0.69 32.85 -0.18
C TYR A 289 2.06 33.34 -0.66
N ALA A 290 2.45 34.54 -0.24
CA ALA A 290 3.70 35.17 -0.66
C ALA A 290 4.96 34.37 -0.26
N SER A 291 4.86 33.55 0.80
CA SER A 291 5.95 32.70 1.30
C SER A 291 5.84 31.24 0.82
N ASN A 292 5.02 30.96 -0.19
CA ASN A 292 5.02 29.65 -0.84
C ASN A 292 6.43 29.28 -1.37
N PRO A 293 6.80 27.99 -1.36
CA PRO A 293 6.02 26.85 -0.86
C PRO A 293 6.05 26.70 0.66
N ILE A 294 5.00 26.09 1.23
CA ILE A 294 4.89 25.81 2.67
C ILE A 294 5.55 24.49 3.08
N LEU A 295 5.96 23.67 2.11
CA LEU A 295 6.78 22.46 2.27
C LEU A 295 7.55 22.21 0.97
N THR A 296 8.87 22.14 1.03
CA THR A 296 9.71 21.56 -0.02
C THR A 296 11.08 21.22 0.52
N GLN A 297 11.69 20.17 -0.03
CA GLN A 297 13.06 19.76 0.28
C GLN A 297 14.04 20.02 -0.88
N SER A 298 13.56 20.62 -1.97
CA SER A 298 14.27 20.73 -3.26
C SER A 298 15.47 21.69 -3.25
N HIS A 299 15.44 22.71 -2.40
CA HIS A 299 16.49 23.73 -2.30
C HIS A 299 17.62 23.38 -1.31
N LEU A 300 17.43 22.31 -0.53
CA LEU A 300 18.37 21.87 0.50
C LEU A 300 19.50 21.02 -0.09
N ASP A 301 20.65 20.97 0.59
CA ASP A 301 21.82 20.18 0.15
C ASP A 301 21.43 18.71 -0.10
N PRO A 302 21.56 18.18 -1.34
CA PRO A 302 21.19 16.80 -1.66
C PRO A 302 22.13 15.76 -1.03
N ASN A 303 23.26 16.15 -0.44
CA ASN A 303 24.20 15.24 0.22
C ASN A 303 24.03 15.14 1.74
N ARG A 304 23.00 15.79 2.30
CA ARG A 304 22.72 15.77 3.74
C ARG A 304 22.41 14.35 4.24
N LYS A 305 22.75 14.09 5.51
CA LYS A 305 22.43 12.81 6.17
C LYS A 305 20.92 12.65 6.29
N ASN A 306 20.46 11.40 6.19
CA ASN A 306 19.04 11.03 6.30
C ASN A 306 18.15 11.85 5.36
N LEU A 307 18.60 12.03 4.12
CA LEU A 307 17.90 12.78 3.08
C LEU A 307 16.44 12.32 2.96
N VAL A 308 15.53 13.29 3.04
CA VAL A 308 14.15 13.17 2.59
C VAL A 308 13.97 14.07 1.38
N SER A 309 13.51 13.53 0.25
CA SER A 309 13.21 14.26 -0.98
C SER A 309 11.72 14.19 -1.32
N THR A 310 11.30 14.86 -2.39
CA THR A 310 9.97 14.67 -3.00
C THR A 310 8.80 15.01 -2.06
N THR A 311 8.99 15.94 -1.13
CA THR A 311 7.94 16.29 -0.16
C THR A 311 6.85 17.18 -0.77
N GLY A 312 5.59 16.78 -0.61
CA GLY A 312 4.41 17.50 -1.10
C GLY A 312 3.17 16.63 -0.97
N HIS A 313 2.09 17.01 -1.66
CA HIS A 313 0.82 16.27 -1.68
C HIS A 313 0.31 16.05 -0.24
N ALA A 314 0.17 17.17 0.47
CA ALA A 314 -0.19 17.19 1.87
C ALA A 314 -1.70 17.24 2.08
N ASP A 315 -2.17 16.68 3.18
CA ASP A 315 -3.54 16.85 3.69
C ASP A 315 -3.49 17.19 5.18
N PHE A 316 -4.41 18.04 5.63
CA PHE A 316 -4.37 18.62 6.98
C PHE A 316 -5.49 18.06 7.85
N VAL A 317 -5.22 17.97 9.16
CA VAL A 317 -6.24 17.67 10.16
C VAL A 317 -6.10 18.62 11.36
N GLU A 318 -7.24 19.14 11.81
CA GLU A 318 -7.35 19.86 13.06
C GLU A 318 -7.63 18.87 14.21
N LEU A 319 -6.88 19.01 15.30
CA LEU A 319 -7.02 18.21 16.49
C LEU A 319 -8.05 18.80 17.45
N PRO A 320 -8.60 18.02 18.39
CA PRO A 320 -9.57 18.52 19.38
C PRO A 320 -9.06 19.67 20.26
N ASN A 321 -7.74 19.82 20.39
CA ASN A 321 -7.11 20.92 21.13
C ASN A 321 -6.84 22.17 20.27
N GLY A 322 -7.23 22.18 19.00
CA GLY A 322 -7.01 23.27 18.04
C GLY A 322 -5.64 23.27 17.35
N ASP A 323 -4.76 22.31 17.67
CA ASP A 323 -3.51 22.14 16.92
C ASP A 323 -3.80 21.60 15.52
N TRP A 324 -3.02 22.03 14.53
CA TRP A 324 -3.11 21.52 13.17
C TRP A 324 -1.91 20.63 12.85
N TRP A 325 -2.16 19.55 12.11
CA TRP A 325 -1.13 18.61 11.66
C TRP A 325 -1.29 18.30 10.19
N ALA A 326 -0.17 18.09 9.51
CA ALA A 326 -0.11 17.71 8.11
C ALA A 326 0.40 16.29 7.98
N VAL A 327 -0.26 15.49 7.15
CA VAL A 327 0.34 14.29 6.54
C VAL A 327 0.75 14.64 5.12
N PHE A 328 1.86 14.08 4.63
CA PHE A 328 2.36 14.36 3.29
C PHE A 328 3.27 13.23 2.82
N LEU A 329 3.48 13.10 1.51
CA LEU A 329 4.38 12.09 0.98
C LEU A 329 5.84 12.58 0.98
N GLY A 330 6.80 11.67 1.01
CA GLY A 330 8.21 11.93 0.79
C GLY A 330 8.98 10.66 0.42
N CYS A 331 10.23 10.80 -0.01
CA CYS A 331 11.10 9.67 -0.36
C CYS A 331 12.36 9.67 0.50
N ARG A 332 12.97 8.50 0.72
CA ARG A 332 14.29 8.36 1.37
C ARG A 332 15.34 7.85 0.37
N PRO A 333 15.94 8.72 -0.46
CA PRO A 333 16.97 8.29 -1.41
C PRO A 333 18.22 7.80 -0.72
N TYR A 334 18.87 6.79 -1.30
CA TYR A 334 20.15 6.28 -0.82
C TYR A 334 21.36 6.85 -1.58
N GLU A 335 21.15 7.34 -2.80
CA GLU A 335 22.15 7.94 -3.69
C GLU A 335 21.42 8.79 -4.74
N GLY A 336 21.76 10.09 -4.86
CA GLY A 336 21.02 11.00 -5.73
C GLY A 336 19.52 11.00 -5.40
N ASP A 337 18.69 10.70 -6.41
CA ASP A 337 17.23 10.56 -6.28
C ASP A 337 16.78 9.10 -6.51
N LEU A 338 17.61 8.14 -6.09
CA LEU A 338 17.32 6.71 -6.19
C LEU A 338 16.81 6.16 -4.86
N TYR A 339 15.60 5.59 -4.90
CA TYR A 339 14.93 4.94 -3.78
C TYR A 339 14.11 3.75 -4.27
N ASN A 340 14.16 2.63 -3.54
CA ASN A 340 13.42 1.40 -3.86
C ASN A 340 12.15 1.25 -3.02
N THR A 341 12.04 1.96 -1.90
CA THR A 341 10.89 1.93 -0.98
C THR A 341 9.63 2.55 -1.59
N GLY A 342 9.78 3.40 -2.60
CA GLY A 342 8.72 4.24 -3.13
C GLY A 342 8.49 5.48 -2.26
N ARG A 343 7.39 6.19 -2.55
CA ARG A 343 6.92 7.34 -1.78
C ARG A 343 6.25 6.85 -0.49
N GLU A 344 6.61 7.45 0.64
CA GLU A 344 6.26 7.06 2.01
C GLU A 344 5.46 8.19 2.68
N THR A 345 4.72 7.90 3.74
CA THR A 345 3.91 8.92 4.44
C THR A 345 4.66 9.50 5.64
N PHE A 346 4.76 10.83 5.67
CA PHE A 346 5.35 11.63 6.74
C PHE A 346 4.28 12.46 7.43
N MET A 347 4.60 12.96 8.62
CA MET A 347 3.74 13.86 9.37
C MET A 347 4.54 14.96 10.07
N MET A 348 4.03 16.19 10.08
CA MET A 348 4.61 17.34 10.81
C MET A 348 3.49 18.26 11.32
N PRO A 349 3.70 19.03 12.40
CA PRO A 349 2.72 20.01 12.86
C PRO A 349 2.63 21.19 11.89
N VAL A 350 1.46 21.82 11.85
CA VAL A 350 1.19 23.04 11.09
C VAL A 350 1.10 24.21 12.08
N GLU A 351 1.79 25.30 11.77
CA GLU A 351 1.74 26.55 12.53
C GLU A 351 1.07 27.66 11.72
N TRP A 352 0.32 28.52 12.40
CA TRP A 352 -0.38 29.63 11.77
C TRP A 352 0.39 30.93 11.98
N LYS A 353 0.84 31.55 10.89
CA LYS A 353 1.55 32.84 10.91
C LYS A 353 0.79 33.86 10.09
N ASN A 354 0.38 34.98 10.71
CA ASN A 354 -0.32 36.07 10.04
C ASN A 354 -1.55 35.60 9.21
N GLY A 355 -2.28 34.60 9.73
CA GLY A 355 -3.44 34.01 9.06
C GLY A 355 -3.11 33.06 7.89
N TRP A 356 -1.90 32.51 7.82
CA TRP A 356 -1.50 31.50 6.84
C TRP A 356 -0.96 30.25 7.55
N PRO A 357 -1.29 29.04 7.06
CA PRO A 357 -0.71 27.81 7.58
C PRO A 357 0.67 27.56 6.97
N GLU A 358 1.62 27.12 7.78
CA GLU A 358 2.94 26.66 7.37
C GLU A 358 3.22 25.30 8.02
N ILE A 359 3.79 24.35 7.27
CA ILE A 359 4.26 23.11 7.87
C ILE A 359 5.56 23.42 8.63
N LYS A 360 5.57 23.16 9.93
CA LYS A 360 6.68 23.53 10.81
C LYS A 360 7.97 22.85 10.36
N GLY A 361 8.95 23.65 9.94
CA GLY A 361 10.22 23.15 9.40
C GLY A 361 10.07 22.46 8.03
N GLY A 362 8.98 22.67 7.30
CA GLY A 362 8.73 22.04 5.99
C GLY A 362 9.76 22.43 4.91
N ASN A 363 10.44 23.56 5.09
CA ASN A 363 11.52 24.01 4.22
C ASN A 363 12.92 23.77 4.82
N GLU A 364 13.02 23.02 5.92
CA GLU A 364 14.28 22.63 6.57
C GLU A 364 14.48 21.11 6.47
N PRO A 365 15.69 20.58 6.71
CA PRO A 365 15.89 19.13 6.75
C PRO A 365 14.94 18.43 7.73
N LEU A 366 14.08 17.55 7.20
CA LEU A 366 13.08 16.88 8.03
C LEU A 366 13.75 15.96 9.06
N PRO A 367 13.44 16.12 10.36
CA PRO A 367 13.99 15.25 11.38
C PRO A 367 13.32 13.87 11.35
N MET A 368 14.12 12.82 11.52
CA MET A 368 13.63 11.44 11.65
C MET A 368 12.84 11.22 12.95
N LYS A 369 13.18 11.97 14.02
CA LYS A 369 12.54 11.88 15.33
C LYS A 369 11.90 13.22 15.69
N ASN A 370 10.65 13.17 16.11
CA ASN A 370 9.80 14.35 16.31
C ASN A 370 9.06 14.27 17.64
N LYS A 371 8.66 15.43 18.19
CA LYS A 371 7.72 15.50 19.31
C LYS A 371 6.33 15.11 18.81
N ARG A 372 5.63 14.25 19.54
CA ARG A 372 4.29 13.82 19.14
C ARG A 372 3.22 14.92 19.29
N PRO A 373 2.03 14.72 18.70
CA PRO A 373 0.87 15.55 19.01
C PRO A 373 0.47 15.47 20.48
N ASN A 374 -0.12 16.54 21.00
CA ASN A 374 -0.66 16.60 22.36
C ASN A 374 -2.00 15.84 22.43
N LEU A 375 -1.92 14.53 22.25
CA LEU A 375 -3.04 13.58 22.30
C LEU A 375 -2.73 12.49 23.33
N PRO A 376 -3.77 11.87 23.93
CA PRO A 376 -3.57 10.71 24.79
C PRO A 376 -2.82 9.60 24.06
N LEU A 377 -1.85 8.99 24.74
CA LEU A 377 -1.13 7.82 24.23
C LEU A 377 -2.11 6.70 23.85
N SER A 378 -1.92 6.14 22.65
CA SER A 378 -2.60 4.89 22.32
C SER A 378 -2.14 3.78 23.27
N LYS A 379 -3.10 3.03 23.80
CA LYS A 379 -2.86 1.82 24.60
C LYS A 379 -2.86 0.57 23.73
N GLU A 380 -3.19 0.69 22.45
CA GLU A 380 -3.27 -0.44 21.53
C GLU A 380 -1.87 -0.90 21.12
N LYS A 381 -1.61 -2.21 21.24
CA LYS A 381 -0.40 -2.81 20.71
C LYS A 381 -0.63 -3.11 19.23
N ILE A 382 -0.03 -2.28 18.38
CA ILE A 382 -0.09 -2.45 16.93
C ILE A 382 1.26 -2.92 16.39
N GLU A 383 1.24 -3.57 15.23
CA GLU A 383 2.47 -3.87 14.51
C GLU A 383 3.13 -2.57 14.03
N PRO A 384 4.47 -2.46 14.09
CA PRO A 384 5.18 -1.27 13.63
C PRO A 384 5.05 -1.08 12.12
N ASN A 385 4.88 0.17 11.69
CA ASN A 385 4.91 0.57 10.28
C ASN A 385 6.19 1.31 9.88
N ASN A 386 7.08 1.57 10.83
CA ASN A 386 8.34 2.28 10.67
C ASN A 386 9.37 1.80 11.70
N GLY A 387 10.59 2.37 11.66
CA GLY A 387 11.69 1.94 12.50
C GLY A 387 12.16 0.51 12.17
N ASN A 388 13.22 0.03 12.84
CA ASN A 388 13.64 -1.37 12.65
C ASN A 388 12.68 -2.33 13.36
N PHE A 389 12.13 -3.27 12.60
CA PHE A 389 11.29 -4.33 13.13
C PHE A 389 11.53 -5.66 12.42
N THR A 390 11.12 -6.74 13.10
CA THR A 390 10.97 -8.07 12.50
C THR A 390 9.50 -8.39 12.38
N TRP A 391 9.10 -8.90 11.23
CA TRP A 391 7.74 -9.33 10.94
C TRP A 391 7.76 -10.71 10.28
N GLN A 392 6.93 -11.61 10.77
CA GLN A 392 6.83 -12.97 10.26
C GLN A 392 5.37 -13.36 10.12
N ASP A 393 5.03 -13.99 9.00
CA ASP A 393 3.75 -14.64 8.79
C ASP A 393 3.97 -16.13 8.59
N ASN A 394 3.36 -16.93 9.45
CA ASN A 394 3.34 -18.41 9.38
C ASN A 394 2.08 -18.93 8.71
N PHE A 395 1.22 -18.04 8.18
CA PHE A 395 0.01 -18.41 7.44
C PHE A 395 -0.99 -19.25 8.27
N ASP A 396 -1.00 -19.04 9.59
CA ASP A 396 -1.92 -19.71 10.54
C ASP A 396 -3.34 -19.11 10.52
N SER A 397 -3.49 -17.91 9.97
CA SER A 397 -4.77 -17.21 9.84
C SER A 397 -5.66 -17.86 8.77
N LYS A 398 -6.97 -17.67 8.90
CA LYS A 398 -7.96 -18.14 7.90
C LYS A 398 -7.92 -17.34 6.59
N GLU A 399 -7.41 -16.12 6.65
CA GLU A 399 -7.32 -15.17 5.53
C GLU A 399 -5.92 -14.55 5.51
N LEU A 400 -5.49 -14.09 4.34
CA LEU A 400 -4.23 -13.35 4.22
C LEU A 400 -4.33 -12.05 5.02
N GLY A 401 -3.29 -11.74 5.78
CA GLY A 401 -3.17 -10.46 6.47
C GLY A 401 -3.19 -9.27 5.51
N LEU A 402 -3.60 -8.10 6.01
CA LEU A 402 -3.80 -6.88 5.20
C LEU A 402 -2.53 -6.31 4.54
N LYS A 403 -1.34 -6.77 4.96
CA LYS A 403 -0.05 -6.40 4.36
C LYS A 403 0.22 -7.10 3.03
N TRP A 404 -0.54 -8.15 2.72
CA TRP A 404 -0.41 -8.90 1.47
C TRP A 404 -1.22 -8.25 0.36
N ASN A 405 -0.59 -8.06 -0.78
CA ASN A 405 -1.22 -7.58 -2.00
C ASN A 405 -0.89 -8.50 -3.18
N PHE A 406 -1.86 -8.60 -4.07
CA PHE A 406 -1.68 -9.09 -5.43
C PHE A 406 -1.36 -7.91 -6.35
N ILE A 407 -0.85 -8.23 -7.53
CA ILE A 407 -0.85 -7.29 -8.65
C ILE A 407 -2.12 -7.45 -9.45
N ARG A 408 -2.76 -6.34 -9.83
CA ARG A 408 -4.03 -6.30 -10.56
C ARG A 408 -5.14 -7.07 -9.84
N THR A 409 -6.34 -7.10 -10.42
CA THR A 409 -7.48 -7.77 -9.79
C THR A 409 -7.47 -9.26 -10.17
N PRO A 410 -7.42 -10.19 -9.19
CA PRO A 410 -7.56 -11.61 -9.49
C PRO A 410 -8.91 -11.93 -10.12
N SER A 411 -8.90 -12.63 -11.25
CA SER A 411 -10.13 -13.08 -11.92
C SER A 411 -10.67 -14.40 -11.37
N GLU A 412 -9.81 -15.18 -10.73
CA GLU A 412 -10.07 -16.48 -10.13
C GLU A 412 -9.23 -16.66 -8.85
N LYS A 413 -9.57 -17.67 -8.04
CA LYS A 413 -8.78 -18.03 -6.85
C LYS A 413 -7.66 -19.00 -7.24
N TRP A 414 -6.42 -18.63 -6.93
CA TRP A 414 -5.21 -19.41 -7.26
C TRP A 414 -4.30 -19.64 -6.04
N TYR A 415 -4.76 -19.30 -4.84
CA TYR A 415 -4.05 -19.58 -3.59
C TYR A 415 -5.00 -20.14 -2.53
N GLU A 416 -4.43 -20.81 -1.53
CA GLU A 416 -5.12 -21.32 -0.35
C GLU A 416 -4.24 -21.21 0.89
N LEU A 417 -4.86 -20.95 2.05
CA LEU A 417 -4.22 -21.09 3.36
C LEU A 417 -4.69 -22.39 3.99
N THR A 418 -3.76 -23.32 4.20
CA THR A 418 -4.09 -24.66 4.72
C THR A 418 -3.00 -25.18 5.63
N ASN A 419 -3.39 -25.60 6.83
CA ASN A 419 -2.50 -26.16 7.86
C ASN A 419 -1.27 -25.29 8.20
N GLY A 420 -1.46 -23.96 8.34
CA GLY A 420 -0.35 -23.04 8.65
C GLY A 420 0.63 -22.89 7.49
N LYS A 421 0.12 -22.90 6.26
CA LYS A 421 0.91 -22.75 5.03
C LYS A 421 0.13 -22.00 3.97
N LEU A 422 0.85 -21.26 3.14
CA LEU A 422 0.33 -20.66 1.91
C LEU A 422 0.64 -21.59 0.73
N VAL A 423 -0.40 -22.06 0.05
CA VAL A 423 -0.30 -22.85 -1.18
C VAL A 423 -0.63 -21.94 -2.35
N ILE A 424 0.32 -21.77 -3.27
CA ILE A 424 0.16 -21.02 -4.52
C ILE A 424 0.11 -22.00 -5.68
N LYS A 425 -0.97 -21.94 -6.47
CA LYS A 425 -1.07 -22.63 -7.75
C LYS A 425 -0.31 -21.82 -8.82
N PRO A 426 0.75 -22.37 -9.44
CA PRO A 426 1.39 -21.77 -10.59
C PRO A 426 0.39 -21.58 -11.72
N ARG A 427 0.43 -20.41 -12.36
CA ARG A 427 -0.39 -20.07 -13.52
C ARG A 427 0.48 -19.81 -14.74
N LYS A 428 -0.15 -19.74 -15.91
CA LYS A 428 0.53 -19.55 -17.20
C LYS A 428 1.10 -18.14 -17.32
N GLU A 429 0.40 -17.18 -16.73
CA GLU A 429 0.89 -15.83 -16.60
C GLU A 429 2.21 -15.82 -15.83
N SER A 430 3.14 -14.99 -16.31
CA SER A 430 4.47 -14.87 -15.73
C SER A 430 4.84 -13.41 -15.54
N ILE A 431 5.87 -13.20 -14.72
CA ILE A 431 6.43 -11.89 -14.36
C ILE A 431 6.88 -11.02 -15.54
N HIS A 432 6.93 -11.59 -16.75
CA HIS A 432 7.34 -10.93 -17.99
C HIS A 432 6.23 -10.15 -18.69
N THR A 433 4.98 -10.31 -18.24
CA THR A 433 3.79 -9.76 -18.92
C THR A 433 2.91 -8.96 -17.97
N GLU A 434 2.29 -7.89 -18.48
CA GLU A 434 1.38 -7.04 -17.70
C GLU A 434 0.02 -7.72 -17.47
N THR A 435 0.04 -8.86 -16.77
CA THR A 435 -1.12 -9.71 -16.49
C THR A 435 -1.26 -9.94 -14.97
N ASN A 436 -2.34 -10.59 -14.54
CA ASN A 436 -2.46 -11.04 -13.15
C ASN A 436 -1.78 -12.41 -13.01
N PHE A 437 -0.48 -12.45 -12.68
CA PHE A 437 0.26 -13.69 -12.39
C PHE A 437 0.26 -14.06 -10.89
N SER A 438 0.60 -15.30 -10.53
CA SER A 438 0.55 -15.78 -9.14
C SER A 438 1.63 -15.12 -8.28
N PHE A 439 1.25 -14.02 -7.63
CA PHE A 439 2.12 -13.11 -6.89
C PHE A 439 1.43 -12.68 -5.61
N ILE A 440 2.06 -12.94 -4.46
CA ILE A 440 1.59 -12.47 -3.14
C ILE A 440 2.75 -11.74 -2.48
N GLY A 441 2.65 -10.42 -2.43
CA GLY A 441 3.76 -9.56 -2.02
C GLY A 441 3.42 -8.60 -0.91
N ARG A 442 4.47 -8.16 -0.22
CA ARG A 442 4.41 -7.02 0.69
C ARG A 442 5.45 -5.96 0.31
N ARG A 443 5.20 -4.72 0.70
CA ARG A 443 6.06 -3.57 0.41
C ARG A 443 7.46 -3.76 1.02
N GLN A 444 8.50 -3.36 0.29
CA GLN A 444 9.80 -3.05 0.88
C GLN A 444 9.70 -1.74 1.66
N GLN A 445 9.93 -1.80 2.98
CA GLN A 445 9.77 -0.63 3.88
C GLN A 445 11.10 -0.03 4.35
N HIS A 446 12.21 -0.65 3.97
CA HIS A 446 13.53 -0.25 4.44
C HIS A 446 14.56 -0.18 3.33
N LEU A 447 15.53 0.71 3.49
CA LEU A 447 16.73 0.78 2.67
C LEU A 447 17.68 -0.38 2.95
N LYS A 448 17.72 -0.88 4.19
CA LYS A 448 18.50 -2.04 4.59
C LYS A 448 17.59 -3.08 5.24
N PHE A 449 17.50 -4.27 4.65
CA PHE A 449 16.53 -5.28 5.05
C PHE A 449 16.96 -6.69 4.69
N GLU A 450 16.24 -7.66 5.25
CA GLU A 450 16.23 -9.05 4.81
C GLU A 450 14.79 -9.52 4.59
N ALA A 451 14.55 -10.28 3.53
CA ALA A 451 13.32 -11.03 3.32
C ALA A 451 13.65 -12.46 2.96
N SER A 452 12.96 -13.42 3.59
CA SER A 452 13.22 -14.83 3.38
C SER A 452 11.93 -15.64 3.44
N VAL A 453 11.92 -16.76 2.74
CA VAL A 453 10.82 -17.73 2.75
C VAL A 453 11.35 -19.15 2.89
N LYS A 454 10.48 -20.04 3.37
CA LYS A 454 10.64 -21.50 3.24
C LYS A 454 9.66 -22.00 2.18
N LEU A 455 10.21 -22.51 1.08
CA LEU A 455 9.49 -22.99 -0.10
C LEU A 455 9.64 -24.50 -0.23
N GLU A 456 8.53 -25.23 -0.30
CA GLU A 456 8.47 -26.59 -0.77
C GLU A 456 7.84 -26.59 -2.17
N PHE A 457 8.58 -27.09 -3.16
CA PHE A 457 8.15 -27.05 -4.56
C PHE A 457 8.83 -28.17 -5.35
N ASN A 458 8.13 -28.83 -6.26
CA ASN A 458 8.73 -29.84 -7.13
C ASN A 458 8.34 -29.54 -8.59
N PRO A 459 9.20 -28.84 -9.36
CA PRO A 459 8.91 -28.50 -10.75
C PRO A 459 8.78 -29.76 -11.60
N LYS A 460 7.80 -29.79 -12.52
CA LYS A 460 7.57 -30.92 -13.43
C LYS A 460 8.38 -30.85 -14.72
N ASP A 461 8.75 -29.63 -15.10
CA ASP A 461 9.47 -29.31 -16.33
C ASP A 461 10.40 -28.11 -16.07
N ASN A 462 11.11 -27.70 -17.12
CA ASN A 462 12.01 -26.56 -17.11
C ASN A 462 11.31 -25.22 -17.40
N LEU A 463 9.97 -25.20 -17.54
CA LEU A 463 9.15 -23.99 -17.74
C LEU A 463 8.61 -23.46 -16.41
N THR A 464 8.49 -24.34 -15.41
CA THR A 464 7.87 -24.03 -14.12
C THR A 464 8.88 -23.49 -13.11
N VAL A 465 8.48 -22.46 -12.37
CA VAL A 465 9.27 -21.78 -11.34
C VAL A 465 8.44 -21.47 -10.11
N ALA A 466 9.07 -21.49 -8.94
CA ALA A 466 8.58 -20.83 -7.74
C ALA A 466 9.72 -20.21 -6.93
N GLY A 467 9.46 -19.09 -6.25
CA GLY A 467 10.51 -18.37 -5.53
C GLY A 467 10.05 -17.10 -4.82
N LEU A 468 11.03 -16.25 -4.53
CA LEU A 468 10.89 -14.94 -3.91
C LEU A 468 11.41 -13.88 -4.88
N THR A 469 10.62 -12.84 -5.14
CA THR A 469 11.00 -11.73 -6.02
C THR A 469 11.10 -10.41 -5.27
N ALA A 470 12.08 -9.58 -5.65
CA ALA A 470 12.06 -8.15 -5.42
C ALA A 470 11.59 -7.49 -6.72
N PHE A 471 10.36 -6.99 -6.73
CA PHE A 471 9.61 -6.61 -7.92
C PHE A 471 9.24 -5.13 -7.88
N GLN A 472 9.69 -4.36 -8.87
CA GLN A 472 9.12 -3.03 -9.13
C GLN A 472 8.01 -3.17 -10.16
N ASN A 473 8.34 -3.65 -11.35
CA ASN A 473 7.41 -3.91 -12.46
C ASN A 473 7.97 -5.05 -13.34
N GLU A 474 7.22 -5.46 -14.35
CA GLU A 474 7.54 -6.56 -15.26
C GLU A 474 8.85 -6.37 -16.04
N LYS A 475 9.36 -5.14 -16.11
CA LYS A 475 10.62 -4.79 -16.76
C LYS A 475 11.76 -4.55 -15.76
N HIS A 476 11.49 -4.63 -14.45
CA HIS A 476 12.41 -4.25 -13.38
C HIS A 476 12.18 -5.13 -12.14
N TYR A 477 12.90 -6.24 -12.06
CA TYR A 477 12.80 -7.19 -10.94
C TYR A 477 14.06 -8.02 -10.76
N PHE A 478 14.16 -8.64 -9.58
CA PHE A 478 14.96 -9.83 -9.33
C PHE A 478 14.06 -10.99 -8.89
N LEU A 479 14.38 -12.21 -9.31
CA LEU A 479 13.71 -13.42 -8.85
C LEU A 479 14.76 -14.43 -8.40
N VAL A 480 14.71 -14.83 -7.12
CA VAL A 480 15.46 -15.99 -6.63
C VAL A 480 14.50 -17.15 -6.40
N GLY A 481 14.76 -18.27 -7.09
CA GLY A 481 13.77 -19.35 -7.14
C GLY A 481 14.36 -20.69 -7.49
N LYS A 482 13.48 -21.69 -7.57
CA LYS A 482 13.78 -23.07 -7.92
C LYS A 482 13.16 -23.43 -9.26
N ARG A 483 13.91 -24.14 -10.11
CA ARG A 483 13.45 -24.69 -11.41
C ARG A 483 14.17 -26.00 -11.75
N LEU A 484 13.78 -26.64 -12.85
CA LEU A 484 14.64 -27.58 -13.57
C LEU A 484 15.45 -26.83 -14.62
N ASN A 485 16.73 -27.18 -14.77
CA ASN A 485 17.58 -26.65 -15.83
C ASN A 485 17.39 -27.41 -17.16
N THR A 486 18.13 -27.03 -18.21
CA THR A 486 18.03 -27.67 -19.54
C THR A 486 18.47 -29.14 -19.56
N ALA A 487 19.17 -29.60 -18.52
CA ALA A 487 19.55 -31.00 -18.32
C ALA A 487 18.60 -31.72 -17.34
N ASN A 488 17.43 -31.15 -17.04
CA ASN A 488 16.41 -31.66 -16.10
C ASN A 488 16.91 -31.87 -14.66
N LYS A 489 17.93 -31.12 -14.24
CA LYS A 489 18.39 -31.12 -12.85
C LYS A 489 17.76 -29.96 -12.07
N LEU A 490 17.42 -30.21 -10.81
CA LEU A 490 17.01 -29.16 -9.88
C LEU A 490 18.12 -28.11 -9.71
N GLU A 491 17.75 -26.84 -9.80
CA GLU A 491 18.67 -25.75 -9.48
C GLU A 491 17.96 -24.59 -8.75
N VAL A 492 18.74 -23.89 -7.94
CA VAL A 492 18.40 -22.53 -7.47
C VAL A 492 19.06 -21.53 -8.40
N PHE A 493 18.36 -20.44 -8.71
CA PHE A 493 18.87 -19.40 -9.62
C PHE A 493 18.48 -18.00 -9.15
N VAL A 494 19.15 -17.00 -9.69
CA VAL A 494 18.74 -15.59 -9.66
C VAL A 494 18.56 -15.09 -11.08
N GLU A 495 17.36 -14.64 -11.39
CA GLU A 495 17.04 -13.91 -12.61
C GLU A 495 16.95 -12.40 -12.31
N LYS A 496 17.39 -11.60 -13.27
CA LYS A 496 17.33 -10.13 -13.25
C LYS A 496 16.73 -9.65 -14.56
N THR A 497 15.83 -8.66 -14.46
CA THR A 497 15.35 -7.90 -15.61
C THR A 497 15.42 -6.41 -15.29
N ALA A 498 15.97 -5.62 -16.22
CA ALA A 498 16.02 -4.16 -16.12
C ALA A 498 15.84 -3.57 -17.53
N GLY A 499 14.86 -2.68 -17.72
CA GLY A 499 14.41 -2.26 -19.06
C GLY A 499 15.49 -1.66 -19.96
N LYS A 500 16.53 -1.02 -19.38
CA LYS A 500 17.65 -0.41 -20.12
C LYS A 500 18.85 -1.36 -20.32
N ILE A 501 18.88 -2.50 -19.64
CA ILE A 501 19.98 -3.47 -19.69
C ILE A 501 19.53 -4.66 -20.53
N ASN A 502 20.42 -5.21 -21.37
CA ASN A 502 20.13 -6.39 -22.21
C ASN A 502 18.84 -6.24 -23.05
N ASN A 503 18.54 -5.02 -23.50
CA ASN A 503 17.29 -4.67 -24.20
C ASN A 503 16.01 -5.09 -23.44
N GLY A 504 16.05 -5.07 -22.10
CA GLY A 504 14.94 -5.44 -21.23
C GLY A 504 14.67 -6.95 -21.17
N LYS A 505 15.57 -7.79 -21.69
CA LYS A 505 15.43 -9.25 -21.63
C LYS A 505 15.88 -9.79 -20.27
N PRO A 506 15.15 -10.77 -19.69
CA PRO A 506 15.58 -11.46 -18.49
C PRO A 506 16.93 -12.14 -18.64
N GLU A 507 17.74 -12.11 -17.58
CA GLU A 507 19.07 -12.70 -17.51
C GLU A 507 19.23 -13.53 -16.23
N ILE A 508 19.73 -14.76 -16.36
CA ILE A 508 20.13 -15.59 -15.22
C ILE A 508 21.55 -15.18 -14.80
N ILE A 509 21.64 -14.42 -13.71
CA ILE A 509 22.91 -13.85 -13.21
C ILE A 509 23.64 -14.75 -12.21
N ALA A 510 22.95 -15.75 -11.65
CA ALA A 510 23.55 -16.75 -10.77
C ALA A 510 22.73 -18.03 -10.75
N LYS A 511 23.37 -19.19 -10.58
CA LYS A 511 22.70 -20.48 -10.44
C LYS A 511 23.58 -21.53 -9.73
N LYS A 512 22.94 -22.52 -9.11
CA LYS A 512 23.59 -23.65 -8.47
C LYS A 512 22.70 -24.89 -8.57
N GLU A 513 23.24 -26.00 -9.08
CA GLU A 513 22.56 -27.31 -9.05
C GLU A 513 22.31 -27.75 -7.60
N LEU A 514 21.14 -28.31 -7.35
CA LEU A 514 20.71 -28.89 -6.08
C LEU A 514 20.66 -30.42 -6.21
N LEU A 515 20.52 -31.13 -5.09
CA LEU A 515 20.25 -32.57 -5.12
C LEU A 515 18.78 -32.81 -5.43
N ASP A 516 18.45 -33.93 -6.09
CA ASP A 516 17.05 -34.30 -6.39
C ASP A 516 16.20 -34.50 -5.12
N THR A 517 16.85 -34.69 -3.98
CA THR A 517 16.21 -34.82 -2.67
C THR A 517 15.88 -33.46 -2.01
N ASP A 518 16.40 -32.35 -2.53
CA ASP A 518 16.19 -30.99 -2.02
C ASP A 518 14.82 -30.42 -2.47
N LYS A 519 13.74 -31.06 -1.99
CA LYS A 519 12.36 -30.59 -2.23
C LYS A 519 12.06 -29.26 -1.53
N VAL A 520 12.67 -29.07 -0.36
CA VAL A 520 12.57 -27.83 0.42
C VAL A 520 13.74 -26.91 0.07
N LEU A 521 13.43 -25.63 -0.15
CA LEU A 521 14.38 -24.58 -0.41
C LEU A 521 14.05 -23.38 0.48
N PHE A 522 15.07 -22.86 1.13
CA PHE A 522 15.00 -21.56 1.78
C PHE A 522 15.71 -20.57 0.89
N VAL A 523 15.08 -19.45 0.59
CA VAL A 523 15.70 -18.35 -0.16
C VAL A 523 15.62 -17.06 0.64
N LYS A 524 16.63 -16.22 0.49
CA LYS A 524 16.71 -14.91 1.14
C LYS A 524 17.24 -13.85 0.19
N ILE A 525 16.59 -12.69 0.21
CA ILE A 525 17.05 -11.44 -0.40
C ILE A 525 17.50 -10.53 0.73
N GLU A 526 18.75 -10.06 0.67
CA GLU A 526 19.24 -8.98 1.54
C GLU A 526 19.44 -7.73 0.69
N GLY A 527 18.77 -6.64 1.08
CA GLY A 527 18.99 -5.33 0.48
C GLY A 527 19.79 -4.44 1.41
N ASN A 528 20.75 -3.71 0.86
CA ASN A 528 21.48 -2.64 1.51
C ASN A 528 21.63 -1.47 0.53
N ARG A 529 20.69 -0.52 0.61
CA ARG A 529 20.56 0.60 -0.31
C ARG A 529 20.47 0.09 -1.75
N LYS A 530 21.47 0.38 -2.58
CA LYS A 530 21.56 -0.09 -3.97
C LYS A 530 22.07 -1.51 -4.12
N LEU A 531 22.55 -2.17 -3.08
CA LEU A 531 23.21 -3.47 -3.19
C LEU A 531 22.29 -4.59 -2.72
N TYR A 532 22.02 -5.57 -3.58
CA TYR A 532 21.15 -6.72 -3.29
C TYR A 532 21.96 -8.01 -3.36
N SER A 533 21.88 -8.83 -2.31
CA SER A 533 22.53 -10.13 -2.21
C SER A 533 21.50 -11.24 -2.06
N PHE A 534 21.77 -12.38 -2.66
CA PHE A 534 20.83 -13.51 -2.71
C PHE A 534 21.47 -14.75 -2.11
N TYR A 535 20.69 -15.44 -1.27
CA TYR A 535 21.16 -16.58 -0.50
C TYR A 535 20.16 -17.73 -0.57
N PHE A 536 20.66 -18.94 -0.33
CA PHE A 536 19.83 -20.13 -0.20
C PHE A 536 20.39 -21.13 0.83
N LYS A 537 19.53 -22.03 1.29
CA LYS A 537 19.90 -23.25 2.03
C LYS A 537 18.84 -24.33 1.75
N THR A 538 19.17 -25.61 1.90
CA THR A 538 18.19 -26.70 1.67
C THR A 538 17.73 -27.35 2.97
N LYS A 539 18.42 -27.08 4.09
CA LYS A 539 17.98 -27.50 5.44
C LYS A 539 17.91 -26.34 6.41
N GLU A 540 16.96 -26.41 7.35
CA GLU A 540 16.68 -25.34 8.30
C GLU A 540 17.91 -24.94 9.14
N LYS A 541 18.67 -25.92 9.63
CA LYS A 541 19.81 -25.69 10.54
C LYS A 541 21.13 -25.39 9.82
N GLU A 542 21.13 -25.31 8.49
CA GLU A 542 22.33 -24.98 7.72
C GLU A 542 22.58 -23.47 7.69
N LYS A 543 23.84 -23.08 7.50
CA LYS A 543 24.21 -21.69 7.22
C LYS A 543 23.67 -21.30 5.85
N TRP A 544 23.31 -20.03 5.70
CA TRP A 544 22.98 -19.46 4.39
C TRP A 544 24.18 -19.55 3.45
N ASN A 545 23.97 -20.14 2.27
CA ASN A 545 24.92 -20.13 1.18
C ASN A 545 24.69 -18.87 0.34
N LEU A 546 25.73 -18.11 0.08
CA LEU A 546 25.70 -16.99 -0.84
C LEU A 546 25.59 -17.52 -2.28
N LEU A 547 24.58 -17.04 -3.02
CA LEU A 547 24.42 -17.35 -4.45
C LEU A 547 25.06 -16.27 -5.31
N ILE A 548 24.81 -15.00 -4.98
CA ILE A 548 25.46 -13.83 -5.58
C ILE A 548 25.37 -12.65 -4.62
N LYS A 549 26.41 -11.80 -4.62
CA LYS A 549 26.57 -10.68 -3.67
C LYS A 549 26.53 -9.35 -4.39
N ASP A 550 26.00 -8.34 -3.70
CA ASP A 550 26.13 -6.92 -4.02
C ASP A 550 25.75 -6.57 -5.48
N VAL A 551 24.67 -7.18 -5.98
CA VAL A 551 24.10 -6.87 -7.29
C VAL A 551 23.44 -5.49 -7.25
N ASP A 552 23.60 -4.72 -8.32
CA ASP A 552 23.01 -3.38 -8.44
C ASP A 552 21.48 -3.44 -8.50
N GLY A 553 20.86 -3.12 -7.37
CA GLY A 553 19.43 -2.99 -7.17
C GLY A 553 18.86 -1.60 -7.45
N SER A 554 19.66 -0.66 -8.00
CA SER A 554 19.13 0.62 -8.50
C SER A 554 18.14 0.44 -9.65
N ILE A 555 18.17 -0.71 -10.31
CA ILE A 555 17.18 -1.12 -11.31
C ILE A 555 15.74 -1.13 -10.78
N LEU A 556 15.55 -1.25 -9.46
CA LEU A 556 14.24 -1.27 -8.82
C LEU A 556 13.77 0.12 -8.38
N SER A 557 14.62 1.13 -8.55
CA SER A 557 14.29 2.49 -8.11
C SER A 557 13.23 3.10 -9.01
N THR A 558 12.35 3.93 -8.43
CA THR A 558 11.31 4.63 -9.21
C THR A 558 11.89 5.45 -10.36
N LYS A 559 13.08 6.03 -10.18
CA LYS A 559 13.77 6.80 -11.23
C LYS A 559 14.21 5.96 -12.42
N GLU A 560 14.72 4.76 -12.19
CA GLU A 560 15.16 3.88 -13.29
C GLU A 560 13.99 3.11 -13.92
N ALA A 561 13.09 2.60 -13.08
CA ALA A 561 12.03 1.71 -13.50
C ALA A 561 10.74 2.44 -13.92
N GLY A 562 10.61 3.71 -13.53
CA GLY A 562 9.53 4.62 -13.89
C GLY A 562 8.21 4.34 -13.18
N GLY A 563 7.27 5.28 -13.28
CA GLY A 563 5.96 5.17 -12.63
C GLY A 563 5.98 5.68 -11.18
N PHE A 564 5.11 5.14 -10.34
CA PHE A 564 4.74 5.77 -9.06
C PHE A 564 4.72 4.81 -7.85
N VAL A 565 5.19 3.57 -8.05
CA VAL A 565 5.15 2.51 -7.04
C VAL A 565 6.53 2.29 -6.42
N GLY A 566 6.56 1.58 -5.28
CA GLY A 566 7.79 1.06 -4.68
C GLY A 566 7.97 -0.44 -4.94
N THR A 567 9.12 -0.96 -4.52
CA THR A 567 9.46 -2.38 -4.63
C THR A 567 8.60 -3.23 -3.69
N TYR A 568 8.10 -4.35 -4.20
CA TYR A 568 7.48 -5.41 -3.42
C TYR A 568 8.41 -6.61 -3.28
N LEU A 569 8.30 -7.29 -2.14
CA LEU A 569 8.96 -8.55 -1.84
C LEU A 569 7.87 -9.63 -1.83
N ALA A 570 7.92 -10.56 -2.78
CA ALA A 570 6.76 -11.40 -3.06
C ALA A 570 7.08 -12.86 -3.32
N MET A 571 6.20 -13.71 -2.82
CA MET A 571 6.14 -15.12 -3.20
C MET A 571 5.53 -15.22 -4.59
N TYR A 572 6.20 -15.94 -5.48
CA TYR A 572 5.86 -16.02 -6.89
C TYR A 572 5.90 -17.47 -7.38
N ALA A 573 4.99 -17.82 -8.29
CA ALA A 573 5.03 -19.08 -9.02
C ALA A 573 4.42 -18.95 -10.43
N SER A 574 4.95 -19.69 -11.39
CA SER A 574 4.43 -19.75 -12.77
C SER A 574 4.80 -21.08 -13.41
N ASN A 575 3.98 -21.58 -14.34
CA ASN A 575 4.24 -22.81 -15.10
C ASN A 575 4.62 -22.58 -16.57
N GLU A 576 4.67 -21.33 -17.02
CA GLU A 576 5.14 -20.94 -18.37
C GLU A 576 6.08 -19.73 -18.27
N HIS A 577 7.14 -19.86 -17.47
CA HIS A 577 8.06 -18.75 -17.20
C HIS A 577 9.29 -18.70 -18.12
N PHE A 578 9.78 -19.86 -18.59
CA PHE A 578 10.96 -19.96 -19.47
C PHE A 578 10.60 -20.28 -20.92
#